data_AF-A0A959F5C1-F1
#
_entry.id   AF-A0A959F5C1-F1
#
_cell.length_a   1.000
_cell.length_b   1.000
_cell.length_c   1.000
_cell.angle_alpha   90.00
_cell.angle_beta   90.00
_cell.angle_gamma   90.00
#
_symmetry.space_group_name_H-M   'P 1'
#
loop_
_entity.id
_entity.type
_entity.pdbx_description
1 polymer ?
#
loop_
_entity_poly.entity_id
_entity_poly.type
_entity_poly.pdbx_seq_one_letter_code
_entity_poly.pdbx_strand_id
1 'polypeptide(L)'
;ELARELKKLREKGVLIMGSGNLVHNLRLMANTDQPYDWTVEFDAKMTAAIDERDFDRVVDFQNLGQLATLAHPTYDHFLPLLYTLGVVDEKDEIAYFNDSFDLGSVSMRSLLVKRA
;
A
#
# COMPACT_ATOMS: atom_id res chain seq x y z
N GLU A 1 12.13 9.14 -0.28
CA GLU A 1 13.18 9.83 0.51
C GLU A 1 12.64 10.51 1.77
N LEU A 2 11.68 11.44 1.68
CA LEU A 2 11.14 12.18 2.83
C LEU A 2 10.71 11.30 4.02
N ALA A 3 10.05 10.17 3.75
CA ALA A 3 9.63 9.23 4.79
C ALA A 3 10.79 8.70 5.66
N ARG A 4 12.00 8.54 5.09
CA ARG A 4 13.16 8.01 5.81
C ARG A 4 13.59 8.94 6.95
N GLU A 5 13.33 10.24 6.84
CA GLU A 5 13.60 11.22 7.91
C GLU A 5 12.77 10.96 9.17
N LEU A 6 11.61 10.30 9.04
CA LEU A 6 10.74 9.94 10.16
C LEU A 6 11.26 8.74 10.95
N LYS A 7 12.22 7.97 10.44
CA LYS A 7 12.67 6.71 11.02
C LYS A 7 13.13 6.84 12.48
N LYS A 8 13.87 7.91 12.79
CA LYS A 8 14.36 8.19 14.16
C LYS A 8 13.22 8.44 15.17
N LEU A 9 12.03 8.82 14.71
CA LEU A 9 10.87 9.00 15.61
C LEU A 9 10.38 7.65 16.15
N ARG A 10 10.51 6.56 15.39
CA ARG A 10 10.16 5.21 15.85
C ARG A 10 10.97 4.82 17.10
N GLU A 11 12.24 5.24 17.19
CA GLU A 11 13.10 5.00 18.38
C GLU A 11 12.65 5.77 19.63
N LYS A 12 11.83 6.80 19.45
CA LYS A 12 11.32 7.66 20.53
C LYS A 12 9.89 7.28 20.98
N GLY A 13 9.41 6.10 20.59
CA GLY A 13 8.07 5.63 20.93
C GLY A 13 6.95 6.30 20.12
N VAL A 14 7.27 6.95 18.99
CA VAL A 14 6.26 7.55 18.11
C VAL A 14 5.73 6.50 17.13
N LEU A 15 4.40 6.36 17.08
CA LEU A 15 3.72 5.57 16.06
C LEU A 15 3.64 6.36 14.76
N ILE A 16 4.06 5.75 13.66
CA ILE A 16 3.88 6.27 12.30
C ILE A 16 2.70 5.51 11.69
N MET A 17 1.67 6.25 11.29
CA MET A 17 0.43 5.70 10.73
C MET A 17 0.14 6.32 9.38
N GLY A 18 0.17 5.51 8.32
CA GLY A 18 -0.37 5.87 7.02
C GLY A 18 -1.82 5.40 6.91
N SER A 19 -2.71 6.27 6.42
CA SER A 19 -4.11 5.94 6.15
C SER A 19 -4.39 6.24 4.68
N GLY A 20 -4.83 5.22 3.94
CA GLY A 20 -5.03 5.27 2.50
C GLY A 20 -5.53 3.90 2.02
N ASN A 21 -5.32 3.60 0.74
CA ASN A 21 -5.76 2.34 0.14
C ASN A 21 -4.75 1.87 -0.90
N LEU A 22 -4.58 0.55 -1.00
CA LEU A 22 -3.70 -0.03 -2.02
C LEU A 22 -4.29 0.09 -3.42
N VAL A 23 -5.62 0.13 -3.53
CA VAL A 23 -6.39 0.41 -4.75
C VAL A 23 -7.51 1.37 -4.37
N HIS A 24 -7.66 2.48 -5.10
CA HIS A 24 -8.66 3.51 -4.78
C HIS A 24 -9.17 4.20 -6.05
N ASN A 25 -10.18 3.59 -6.68
CA ASN A 25 -10.85 4.21 -7.82
C ASN A 25 -12.35 4.37 -7.60
N LEU A 26 -12.71 5.53 -7.04
CA LEU A 26 -14.11 5.90 -6.77
C LEU A 26 -14.94 6.10 -8.04
N ARG A 27 -14.33 6.29 -9.22
CA ARG A 27 -15.07 6.44 -10.48
C ARG A 27 -15.69 5.12 -10.95
N LEU A 28 -15.17 4.00 -10.45
CA LEU A 28 -15.58 2.64 -10.83
C LEU A 28 -16.15 1.87 -9.63
N MET A 29 -16.53 2.55 -8.54
CA MET A 29 -17.11 1.87 -7.39
C MET A 29 -18.44 1.21 -7.76
N ALA A 30 -18.70 0.05 -7.17
CA ALA A 30 -19.96 -0.66 -7.26
C ALA A 30 -20.36 -1.14 -5.86
N ASN A 31 -21.67 -1.20 -5.56
CA ASN A 31 -22.14 -1.70 -4.26
C ASN A 31 -22.02 -3.24 -4.17
N THR A 32 -20.79 -3.73 -4.09
CA THR A 32 -20.45 -5.15 -4.08
C THR A 32 -19.11 -5.40 -3.39
N ASP A 33 -19.03 -6.50 -2.67
CA ASP A 33 -17.77 -6.98 -2.07
C ASP A 33 -16.91 -7.79 -3.07
N GLN A 34 -17.35 -7.92 -4.32
CA GLN A 34 -16.62 -8.66 -5.35
C GLN A 34 -15.65 -7.70 -6.05
N PRO A 35 -14.33 -7.86 -5.86
CA PRO A 35 -13.36 -7.00 -6.50
C PRO A 35 -13.34 -7.22 -8.01
N TYR A 36 -12.95 -6.19 -8.77
CA TYR A 36 -12.57 -6.40 -10.16
C TYR A 36 -11.26 -7.19 -10.25
N ASP A 37 -11.08 -7.93 -11.34
CA ASP A 37 -9.82 -8.67 -11.59
C ASP A 37 -8.59 -7.77 -11.51
N TRP A 38 -8.68 -6.54 -12.05
CA TRP A 38 -7.60 -5.56 -12.01
C TRP A 38 -7.36 -5.00 -10.60
N THR A 39 -8.38 -4.99 -9.73
CA THR A 39 -8.22 -4.59 -8.31
C THR A 39 -7.42 -5.64 -7.57
N VAL A 40 -7.74 -6.92 -7.76
CA VAL A 40 -6.98 -8.05 -7.21
C VAL A 40 -5.56 -8.07 -7.78
N GLU A 41 -5.40 -7.84 -9.08
CA GLU A 41 -4.09 -7.86 -9.73
C GLU A 41 -3.15 -6.78 -9.20
N PHE A 42 -3.62 -5.53 -9.07
CA PHE A 42 -2.78 -4.46 -8.54
C PHE A 42 -2.39 -4.73 -7.10
N ASP A 43 -3.35 -5.13 -6.25
CA ASP A 43 -3.13 -5.50 -4.87
C ASP A 43 -2.06 -6.60 -4.73
N ALA A 44 -2.19 -7.67 -5.52
CA ALA A 44 -1.26 -8.79 -5.50
C ALA A 44 0.14 -8.38 -5.95
N LYS A 45 0.29 -7.56 -7.00
CA LYS A 45 1.61 -7.08 -7.46
C LYS A 45 2.30 -6.22 -6.41
N MET A 46 1.57 -5.34 -5.73
CA MET A 46 2.15 -4.51 -4.67
C MET A 46 2.49 -5.34 -3.43
N THR A 47 1.62 -6.28 -3.05
CA THR A 47 1.87 -7.19 -1.92
C THR A 47 3.13 -8.02 -2.16
N ALA A 48 3.26 -8.63 -3.35
CA ALA A 48 4.47 -9.38 -3.71
C ALA A 48 5.75 -8.51 -3.64
N ALA A 49 5.70 -7.27 -4.15
CA ALA A 49 6.83 -6.36 -4.07
C ALA A 49 7.18 -5.98 -2.61
N ILE A 50 6.18 -5.83 -1.73
CA ILE A 50 6.39 -5.58 -0.30
C ILE A 50 7.02 -6.81 0.38
N ASP A 51 6.51 -8.01 0.10
CA ASP A 51 7.00 -9.27 0.67
C ASP A 51 8.45 -9.57 0.24
N GLU A 52 8.76 -9.28 -1.02
CA GLU A 52 10.11 -9.37 -1.59
C GLU A 52 11.03 -8.23 -1.12
N ARG A 53 10.49 -7.23 -0.40
CA ARG A 53 11.15 -5.97 -0.02
C ARG A 53 11.72 -5.18 -1.21
N ASP A 54 11.15 -5.38 -2.39
CA ASP A 54 11.39 -4.57 -3.58
C ASP A 54 10.57 -3.28 -3.49
N PHE A 55 10.96 -2.41 -2.56
CA PHE A 55 10.25 -1.15 -2.33
C PHE A 55 10.42 -0.16 -3.50
N ASP A 56 11.46 -0.31 -4.31
CA ASP A 56 11.63 0.48 -5.52
C ASP A 56 10.50 0.16 -6.51
N ARG A 57 10.12 -1.11 -6.66
CA ARG A 57 8.95 -1.52 -7.46
C ARG A 57 7.63 -1.00 -6.92
N VAL A 58 7.49 -0.84 -5.60
CA VAL A 58 6.29 -0.23 -4.98
C VAL A 58 6.26 1.28 -5.25
N VAL A 59 7.41 1.97 -5.15
CA VAL A 59 7.55 3.40 -5.47
C VAL A 59 7.25 3.64 -6.96
N ASP A 60 7.69 2.72 -7.83
CA ASP A 60 7.54 2.79 -9.27
C ASP A 60 6.26 2.14 -9.81
N PHE A 61 5.20 2.04 -8.98
CA PHE A 61 3.95 1.39 -9.35
C PHE A 61 3.33 1.95 -10.65
N GLN A 62 3.59 3.22 -11.00
CA GLN A 62 3.15 3.82 -12.27
C GLN A 62 3.65 3.06 -13.51
N ASN A 63 4.75 2.32 -13.41
CA ASN A 63 5.28 1.49 -14.49
C ASN A 63 4.36 0.31 -14.83
N LEU A 64 3.34 0.03 -14.02
CA LEU A 64 2.27 -0.92 -14.34
C LEU A 64 1.26 -0.38 -15.38
N GLY A 65 1.44 0.87 -15.84
CA GLY A 65 0.69 1.43 -16.96
C GLY A 65 -0.82 1.50 -16.70
N GLN A 66 -1.62 0.88 -17.58
CA GLN A 66 -3.08 0.92 -17.48
C GLN A 66 -3.59 0.37 -16.14
N LEU A 67 -2.93 -0.64 -15.58
CA LEU A 67 -3.30 -1.20 -14.29
C LEU A 67 -3.15 -0.17 -13.16
N ALA A 68 -2.07 0.62 -13.18
CA ALA A 68 -1.89 1.71 -12.22
C ALA A 68 -2.91 2.83 -12.40
N THR A 69 -3.23 3.20 -13.65
CA THR A 69 -4.26 4.22 -13.93
C THR A 69 -5.65 3.78 -13.51
N LEU A 70 -5.96 2.48 -13.64
CA LEU A 70 -7.21 1.91 -13.13
C LEU A 70 -7.22 1.87 -11.60
N ALA A 71 -6.11 1.52 -10.96
CA ALA A 71 -6.05 1.47 -9.50
C ALA A 71 -6.09 2.85 -8.84
N HIS A 72 -5.46 3.85 -9.45
CA HIS A 72 -5.26 5.18 -8.89
C HIS A 72 -5.40 6.26 -9.97
N PRO A 73 -6.60 6.86 -10.14
CA PRO A 73 -6.78 8.03 -11.01
C PRO A 73 -5.94 9.24 -10.55
N THR A 74 -5.67 9.30 -9.25
CA THR A 74 -4.73 10.19 -8.56
C THR A 74 -4.03 9.37 -7.47
N TYR A 75 -2.81 9.75 -7.08
CA TYR A 75 -1.96 8.89 -6.25
C TYR A 75 -2.12 9.11 -4.73
N ASP A 76 -2.94 10.09 -4.32
CA ASP A 76 -3.05 10.58 -2.95
C ASP A 76 -3.37 9.49 -1.91
N HIS A 77 -4.17 8.48 -2.26
CA HIS A 77 -4.49 7.37 -1.36
C HIS A 77 -3.42 6.26 -1.33
N PHE A 78 -2.52 6.21 -2.31
CA PHE A 78 -1.40 5.26 -2.33
C PHE A 78 -0.17 5.80 -1.60
N LEU A 79 0.11 7.11 -1.70
CA LEU A 79 1.30 7.73 -1.10
C LEU A 79 1.51 7.42 0.39
N PRO A 80 0.49 7.34 1.26
CA PRO A 80 0.66 6.98 2.68
C PRO A 80 1.35 5.64 2.92
N LEU A 81 1.18 4.66 2.02
CA LEU A 81 1.91 3.39 2.06
C LEU A 81 3.41 3.60 1.96
N LEU A 82 3.86 4.47 1.04
CA LEU A 82 5.27 4.77 0.82
C LEU A 82 5.92 5.40 2.06
N TYR A 83 5.15 6.15 2.86
CA TYR A 83 5.64 6.68 4.13
C TYR A 83 5.85 5.58 5.17
N THR A 84 4.93 4.62 5.23
CA THR A 84 5.02 3.48 6.15
C THR A 84 6.18 2.56 5.76
N LEU A 85 6.34 2.25 4.47
CA LEU A 85 7.45 1.43 3.96
C LEU A 85 8.80 2.15 4.06
N GLY A 86 8.81 3.48 3.88
CA GLY A 86 10.03 4.27 3.93
C GLY A 86 10.72 4.31 5.30
N VAL A 87 10.04 3.87 6.36
CA VAL A 87 10.60 3.77 7.71
C VAL A 87 10.92 2.34 8.15
N VAL A 88 10.68 1.33 7.29
CA VAL A 88 10.97 -0.08 7.56
C VAL A 88 12.48 -0.34 7.62
N ASP A 89 12.89 -1.16 8.58
CA ASP A 89 14.23 -1.72 8.73
C ASP A 89 14.33 -3.15 8.18
N GLU A 90 15.54 -3.60 7.86
CA GLU A 90 15.81 -4.97 7.40
C GLU A 90 15.32 -6.03 8.39
N LYS A 91 15.36 -5.71 9.69
CA LYS A 91 14.96 -6.61 10.77
C LYS A 91 13.47 -6.56 11.09
N ASP A 92 12.74 -5.52 10.67
CA ASP A 92 11.31 -5.42 10.95
C ASP A 92 10.55 -6.57 10.27
N GLU A 93 9.47 -7.06 10.87
CA GLU A 93 8.53 -7.98 10.22
C GLU A 93 7.35 -7.19 9.65
N ILE A 94 6.96 -7.45 8.41
CA ILE A 94 5.73 -6.92 7.81
C ILE A 94 4.66 -7.99 7.93
N ALA A 95 3.55 -7.67 8.57
CA ALA A 95 2.39 -8.55 8.70
C ALA A 95 1.14 -7.87 8.14
N TYR A 96 0.27 -8.63 7.49
CA TYR A 96 -1.03 -8.15 7.05
C TYR A 96 -2.11 -8.57 8.05
N PHE A 97 -2.97 -7.62 8.43
CA PHE A 97 -4.09 -7.89 9.35
C PHE A 97 -5.46 -7.65 8.70
N ASN A 98 -5.47 -7.12 7.49
CA ASN A 98 -6.65 -7.05 6.64
C ASN A 98 -6.20 -7.15 5.17
N ASP A 99 -6.95 -7.88 4.37
CA ASP A 99 -6.75 -8.05 2.93
C ASP A 99 -8.09 -8.06 2.15
N SER A 100 -9.14 -7.52 2.78
CA SER A 100 -10.45 -7.42 2.16
C SER A 100 -10.48 -6.43 1.00
N PHE A 101 -11.47 -6.62 0.14
CA PHE A 101 -11.85 -5.68 -0.89
C PHE A 101 -13.24 -5.14 -0.59
N ASP A 102 -13.48 -3.90 -0.98
CA ASP A 102 -14.76 -3.22 -0.83
C ASP A 102 -15.09 -2.46 -2.11
N LEU A 103 -16.38 -2.22 -2.31
CA LEU A 103 -16.92 -1.43 -3.41
C LEU A 103 -16.43 -1.80 -4.81
N GLY A 104 -16.00 -3.04 -5.03
CA GLY A 104 -15.38 -3.57 -6.25
C GLY A 104 -13.99 -3.00 -6.60
N SER A 105 -13.75 -1.71 -6.35
CA SER A 105 -12.56 -0.96 -6.77
C SER A 105 -11.71 -0.42 -5.62
N VAL A 106 -11.90 -0.94 -4.40
CA VAL A 106 -11.17 -0.51 -3.21
C VAL A 106 -10.49 -1.71 -2.55
N SER A 107 -9.16 -1.66 -2.43
CA SER A 107 -8.42 -2.58 -1.57
C SER A 107 -8.31 -1.99 -0.17
N MET A 108 -8.72 -2.77 0.82
CA MET A 108 -8.63 -2.41 2.24
C MET A 108 -7.38 -3.03 2.90
N ARG A 109 -6.42 -3.52 2.10
CA ARG A 109 -5.22 -4.16 2.62
C ARG A 109 -4.51 -3.27 3.63
N SER A 110 -4.30 -3.82 4.82
CA SER A 110 -3.66 -3.13 5.93
C SER A 110 -2.49 -3.94 6.45
N LEU A 111 -1.35 -3.27 6.64
CA LEU A 111 -0.12 -3.88 7.12
C LEU A 111 0.33 -3.27 8.45
N LEU A 112 1.05 -4.07 9.22
CA LEU A 112 1.69 -3.71 10.46
C LEU A 112 3.19 -4.02 10.34
N VAL A 113 4.01 -3.01 10.61
CA VAL A 113 5.47 -3.16 10.72
C VAL A 113 5.82 -3.45 12.18
N LYS A 114 6.11 -4.70 12.50
CA LYS A 114 6.54 -5.12 13.84
C LYS A 114 8.06 -4.97 13.94
N ARG A 115 8.52 -4.37 15.03
CA ARG A 115 9.96 -4.35 15.33
C ARG A 115 10.41 -5.73 15.79
N ALA A 116 11.54 -6.18 15.25
CA ALA A 116 12.31 -7.28 15.84
C ALA A 116 13.08 -6.83 17.08
#